data_AF-A0A9D9M7D6-F1
#
_entry.id   AF-A0A9D9M7D6-F1
#
_cell.length_a   1.000
_cell.length_b   1.000
_cell.length_c   1.000
_cell.angle_alpha   90.00
_cell.angle_beta   90.00
_cell.angle_gamma   90.00
#
_symmetry.space_group_name_H-M   'P 1'
#
loop_
_entity.id
_entity.type
_entity.pdbx_description
1 polymer ?
#
loop_
_entity_poly.entity_id
_entity_poly.type
_entity_poly.pdbx_seq_one_letter_code
_entity_poly.pdbx_strand_id
1 'polypeptide(L)'
;MRIRSIITAAALLCAISASAQPAPGSFRQTWEKGPEWLNNAVIYQIYPSSYQDSDGNGIGDIPGVMSRMDYIQKLGVTAIWFNPLFCSG
;
A
#
# COMPACT_ATOMS: atom_id res chain seq x y z
N MET A 1 -59.23 -3.39 30.22
CA MET A 1 -58.81 -4.81 30.24
C MET A 1 -58.75 -5.30 28.80
N ARG A 2 -57.65 -5.80 28.23
CA ARG A 2 -56.21 -5.73 28.50
C ARG A 2 -55.59 -6.53 27.32
N ILE A 3 -54.77 -5.87 26.51
CA ILE A 3 -53.45 -6.38 26.08
C ILE A 3 -53.47 -7.81 25.48
N ARG A 4 -54.25 -8.07 24.42
CA ARG A 4 -54.20 -9.37 23.71
C ARG A 4 -53.93 -9.27 22.20
N SER A 5 -53.56 -8.10 21.67
CA SER A 5 -53.40 -7.91 20.21
C SER A 5 -51.99 -7.56 19.73
N ILE A 6 -50.96 -7.60 20.58
CA ILE A 6 -49.60 -7.13 20.20
C ILE A 6 -48.55 -8.25 20.19
N ILE A 7 -48.86 -9.45 20.70
CA ILE A 7 -47.83 -10.48 20.92
C ILE A 7 -47.39 -11.20 19.62
N THR A 8 -48.13 -11.11 18.51
CA THR A 8 -47.73 -11.81 17.27
C THR A 8 -46.78 -11.02 16.36
N ALA A 9 -46.59 -9.71 16.56
CA ALA A 9 -45.76 -8.90 15.67
C ALA A 9 -44.27 -8.81 16.07
N ALA A 10 -43.92 -9.16 17.31
CA ALA A 10 -42.57 -8.95 17.83
C ALA A 10 -41.59 -10.11 17.56
N ALA A 11 -42.07 -11.28 17.10
CA ALA A 11 -41.20 -12.44 16.82
C ALA A 11 -40.57 -12.43 15.42
N LEU A 12 -41.02 -11.54 14.51
CA LEU A 12 -40.47 -11.46 13.15
C LEU A 12 -39.42 -10.35 12.96
N LEU A 13 -39.26 -9.41 13.90
CA LEU A 13 -38.32 -8.30 13.73
C LEU A 13 -36.93 -8.51 14.34
N CYS A 14 -36.70 -9.61 15.06
CA CYS A 14 -35.38 -9.89 15.65
C CYS A 14 -34.48 -10.78 14.77
N ALA A 15 -34.96 -11.26 13.61
CA ALA A 15 -34.22 -12.18 12.76
C ALA A 15 -33.54 -11.53 11.53
N ILE A 16 -33.69 -10.23 11.29
CA ILE A 16 -33.21 -9.58 10.05
C ILE A 16 -31.88 -8.82 10.22
N SER A 17 -31.37 -8.66 11.44
CA SER A 17 -30.09 -7.95 11.65
C SER A 17 -29.05 -8.77 12.44
N ALA A 18 -29.01 -10.09 12.23
CA ALA A 18 -27.82 -10.88 12.54
C ALA A 18 -26.77 -10.67 11.44
N SER A 19 -26.43 -9.42 11.13
CA SER A 19 -25.21 -9.12 10.38
C SER A 19 -24.06 -9.47 11.33
N ALA A 20 -23.37 -10.58 11.05
CA ALA A 20 -22.23 -11.09 11.78
C ALA A 20 -21.30 -9.94 12.20
N GLN A 21 -21.40 -9.50 13.47
CA GLN A 21 -20.45 -8.55 14.01
C GLN A 21 -19.11 -9.28 14.12
N PRO A 22 -18.02 -8.74 13.54
CA PRO A 22 -16.71 -9.34 13.70
C PRO A 22 -16.38 -9.41 15.20
N ALA A 23 -15.88 -10.56 15.65
CA ALA A 23 -15.52 -10.75 17.05
C ALA A 23 -14.59 -9.62 17.52
N PRO A 24 -14.74 -9.08 18.74
CA PRO A 24 -13.84 -8.07 19.28
C PRO A 24 -12.40 -8.58 19.23
N GLY A 25 -11.52 -7.88 18.51
CA GLY A 25 -10.14 -8.31 18.26
C GLY A 25 -9.86 -8.93 16.89
N SER A 26 -10.88 -9.13 16.04
CA SER A 26 -10.66 -9.49 14.64
C SER A 26 -10.41 -8.24 13.79
N PHE A 27 -9.16 -7.78 13.79
CA PHE A 27 -8.69 -6.88 12.75
C PHE A 27 -8.65 -7.68 11.45
N ARG A 28 -9.76 -7.70 10.71
CA ARG A 28 -9.78 -8.27 9.37
C ARG A 28 -9.05 -7.27 8.47
N GLN A 29 -7.73 -7.37 8.46
CA GLN A 29 -6.91 -6.81 7.38
C GLN A 29 -7.32 -7.55 6.11
N THR A 30 -8.32 -7.02 5.41
CA THR A 30 -8.45 -7.32 4.00
C THR A 30 -7.27 -6.61 3.36
N TRP A 31 -6.15 -7.32 3.24
CA TRP A 31 -5.08 -6.89 2.36
C TRP A 31 -5.71 -6.76 0.98
N GLU A 32 -6.03 -5.53 0.59
CA GLU A 32 -6.38 -5.30 -0.80
C GLU A 32 -5.21 -5.82 -1.63
N LYS A 33 -5.53 -6.62 -2.64
CA LYS A 33 -4.52 -7.15 -3.53
C LYS A 33 -3.74 -5.95 -4.07
N GLY A 34 -2.43 -5.96 -3.85
CA GLY A 34 -1.54 -4.92 -4.36
C GLY A 34 -1.66 -4.78 -5.88
N PRO A 35 -1.15 -3.69 -6.45
CA PRO A 35 -1.29 -3.42 -7.87
C PRO A 35 -0.70 -4.57 -8.70
N GLU A 36 -1.41 -4.96 -9.76
CA GLU A 36 -1.12 -6.20 -10.50
C GLU A 36 0.31 -6.25 -11.07
N TRP A 37 0.86 -5.09 -11.47
CA TRP A 37 2.21 -4.98 -12.01
C TRP A 37 3.29 -5.47 -11.03
N LEU A 38 3.06 -5.39 -9.72
CA LEU A 38 4.05 -5.74 -8.70
C LEU A 38 4.37 -7.25 -8.73
N ASN A 39 3.42 -8.09 -9.17
CA ASN A 39 3.62 -9.55 -9.25
C ASN A 39 4.75 -9.95 -10.21
N ASN A 40 5.05 -9.10 -11.19
CA ASN A 40 6.06 -9.36 -12.23
C ASN A 40 7.17 -8.29 -12.25
N ALA A 41 7.26 -7.47 -11.19
CA ALA A 41 8.20 -6.36 -11.18
C ALA A 41 9.65 -6.82 -11.01
N VAL A 42 10.55 -6.24 -11.81
CA VAL A 42 12.00 -6.31 -11.59
C VAL A 42 12.42 -4.98 -10.96
N ILE A 43 12.73 -5.02 -9.66
CA ILE A 43 13.01 -3.81 -8.87
C ILE A 43 14.53 -3.60 -8.77
N TYR A 44 15.00 -2.41 -9.12
CA TYR A 44 16.40 -2.02 -8.98
C TYR A 44 16.56 -1.05 -7.81
N GLN A 45 17.34 -1.44 -6.81
CA GLN A 45 17.59 -0.60 -5.66
C GLN A 45 18.74 0.38 -5.94
N ILE A 46 18.51 1.66 -5.68
CA ILE A 46 19.51 2.71 -5.81
C ILE A 46 19.77 3.35 -4.44
N TYR A 47 21.05 3.53 -4.12
CA TYR A 47 21.52 4.36 -3.01
C TYR A 47 22.01 5.70 -3.58
N PRO A 48 21.19 6.79 -3.53
CA PRO A 48 21.45 8.00 -4.33
C PRO A 48 22.83 8.61 -4.11
N SER A 49 23.24 8.76 -2.85
CA SER A 49 24.51 9.40 -2.45
C SER A 49 25.77 8.67 -2.92
N SER A 50 25.66 7.44 -3.43
CA SER A 50 26.80 6.69 -3.97
C SER A 50 26.60 6.26 -5.43
N TYR A 51 25.53 6.72 -6.10
CA TYR A 51 25.20 6.26 -7.44
C TYR A 51 25.92 7.07 -8.52
N GLN A 52 25.63 8.37 -8.60
CA GLN A 52 26.22 9.28 -9.59
C GLN A 52 26.16 10.71 -9.07
N ASP A 53 27.31 11.34 -8.93
CA ASP A 53 27.46 12.78 -8.65
C ASP A 53 27.37 13.56 -9.98
N SER A 54 26.58 14.63 -9.99
CA SER A 54 26.36 15.48 -11.17
C SER A 54 26.97 16.88 -11.06
N ASP A 55 27.30 17.34 -9.85
CA ASP A 55 27.78 18.69 -9.58
C ASP A 55 29.24 18.75 -9.08
N GLY A 56 29.84 17.58 -8.82
CA GLY A 56 31.24 17.42 -8.45
C GLY A 56 31.51 17.57 -6.94
N ASN A 57 30.48 17.56 -6.10
CA ASN A 57 30.64 17.69 -4.65
C ASN A 57 31.08 16.38 -3.94
N GLY A 58 31.15 15.27 -4.66
CA GLY A 58 31.56 13.95 -4.17
C GLY A 58 30.44 13.07 -3.62
N ILE A 59 29.18 13.53 -3.67
CA ILE A 59 27.99 12.81 -3.21
C ILE A 59 27.01 12.70 -4.37
N GLY A 60 26.50 11.49 -4.61
CA GLY A 60 25.52 11.28 -5.66
C GLY A 60 24.18 11.97 -5.42
N ASP A 61 23.51 12.32 -6.51
CA ASP A 61 22.32 13.19 -6.49
C ASP A 61 21.24 12.74 -7.51
N ILE A 62 20.06 13.35 -7.44
CA ILE A 62 18.93 13.00 -8.31
C ILE A 62 19.22 13.32 -9.79
N PRO A 63 19.78 14.49 -10.16
CA PRO A 63 20.24 14.72 -11.54
C PRO A 63 21.20 13.66 -12.07
N GLY A 64 22.12 13.17 -11.24
CA GLY A 64 23.03 12.07 -11.52
C GLY A 64 22.27 10.78 -11.83
N VAL A 65 21.26 10.42 -11.03
CA VAL A 65 20.38 9.28 -11.33
C VAL A 65 19.65 9.47 -12.66
N MET A 66 19.08 10.65 -12.91
CA MET A 66 18.36 10.95 -14.16
C MET A 66 19.26 10.81 -15.39
N SER A 67 20.53 11.21 -15.31
CA SER A 67 21.51 11.06 -16.39
C SER A 67 21.79 9.59 -16.78
N ARG A 68 21.43 8.63 -15.92
CA ARG A 68 21.62 7.19 -16.14
C ARG A 68 20.34 6.47 -16.53
N MET A 69 19.25 7.19 -16.81
CA MET A 69 17.95 6.56 -17.08
C MET A 69 17.98 5.65 -18.31
N ASP A 70 18.76 5.97 -19.34
CA ASP A 70 18.94 5.10 -20.51
C ASP A 70 19.59 3.76 -20.14
N TYR A 71 20.58 3.79 -19.24
CA TYR A 71 21.21 2.57 -18.72
C TYR A 71 20.21 1.75 -17.89
N ILE A 72 19.46 2.41 -17.01
CA ILE A 72 18.45 1.75 -16.15
C ILE A 72 17.37 1.10 -17.02
N GLN A 73 16.85 1.80 -18.03
CA GLN A 73 15.89 1.25 -18.98
C GLN A 73 16.47 0.04 -19.75
N LYS A 74 17.73 0.13 -20.19
CA LYS A 74 18.41 -0.97 -20.89
C LYS A 74 18.57 -2.23 -20.04
N LEU A 75 18.65 -2.11 -18.71
CA LEU A 75 18.65 -3.27 -17.81
C LEU A 75 17.30 -4.03 -17.80
N GLY A 76 16.22 -3.42 -18.29
CA GLY A 76 14.88 -4.03 -18.31
C GLY A 76 14.19 -4.04 -16.95
N VAL A 77 14.60 -3.16 -16.04
CA VAL A 77 13.96 -3.03 -14.72
C VAL A 77 12.63 -2.29 -14.86
N THR A 78 11.64 -2.63 -14.04
CA THR A 78 10.28 -2.08 -14.14
C THR A 78 9.97 -1.07 -13.03
N ALA A 79 10.78 -1.05 -11.98
CA ALA A 79 10.66 -0.10 -10.88
C ALA A 79 12.03 0.17 -10.24
N ILE A 80 12.18 1.37 -9.70
CA ILE A 80 13.35 1.77 -8.90
C ILE A 80 12.92 1.87 -7.45
N TRP A 81 13.70 1.26 -6.55
CA TRP A 81 13.55 1.46 -5.11
C TRP A 81 14.71 2.31 -4.60
N PHE A 82 14.43 3.52 -4.15
CA PHE A 82 15.44 4.34 -3.50
C PHE A 82 15.55 4.06 -1.99
N ASN A 83 16.78 4.12 -1.49
CA ASN A 83 17.01 4.39 -0.07
C ASN A 83 16.48 5.79 0.32
N PRO A 84 16.28 6.08 1.62
CA PRO A 84 15.77 7.37 2.09
C PRO A 84 16.39 8.58 1.38
N LEU A 85 15.54 9.44 0.81
CA LEU A 85 15.90 10.61 0.01
C LEU A 85 15.16 11.88 0.46
N PHE A 86 14.75 11.92 1.72
CA PHE A 86 14.14 13.08 2.36
C PHE A 86 15.17 13.80 3.23
N CYS A 87 14.91 15.07 3.56
CA CYS A 87 15.74 15.79 4.52
C CYS A 87 15.70 15.06 5.88
N SER A 88 16.85 14.56 6.32
CA SER A 88 17.06 13.98 7.66
C SER A 88 17.88 14.95 8.50
N GLY A 89 17.51 15.12 9.77
CA GLY A 89 18.23 15.94 10.75
C GLY A 89 19.24 15.16 11.57
#